data_AF-A0A7Z1HPI7-F1
#
_entry.id   AF-A0A7Z1HPI7-F1
#
_cell.length_a   1.000
_cell.length_b   1.000
_cell.length_c   1.000
_cell.angle_alpha   90.00
_cell.angle_beta   90.00
_cell.angle_gamma   90.00
#
_symmetry.space_group_name_H-M   'P 1'
#
loop_
_entity.id
_entity.type
_entity.pdbx_description
1 polymer ?
#
loop_
_entity_poly.entity_id
_entity_poly.type
_entity_poly.pdbx_seq_one_letter_code
_entity_poly.pdbx_strand_id
1 'polypeptide(L)'
;IDFAKEVEVELKGDPMVLPNGATLYFLGTNARTAQSYHGNLYLDEYFWIPKFQELRKVASGMAIHKKWRQTYFSTPSSLTHSAYPFWSGALFNRGRNKADKVDIDLSHSNLAPGLLCADGQYRQIVTVEDAVRGGCNLFDLDQLRMEYSPDEYQNLLMCEFVDDLASVFPLSELQACMVDSWEVWTDFHALALRPFGWREVWIGYDPAKGTQNGDSAG
;
A
#
# COMPACT_ATOMS: atom_id res chain seq x y z
N ILE A 1 16.04 6.67 8.52
CA ILE A 1 16.77 7.78 9.20
C ILE A 1 18.24 7.42 9.43
N ASP A 2 18.58 6.16 9.73
CA ASP A 2 19.99 5.80 9.98
C ASP A 2 20.93 5.90 8.79
N PHE A 3 20.46 5.72 7.55
CA PHE A 3 21.27 5.92 6.33
C PHE A 3 21.85 7.35 6.23
N ALA A 4 21.11 8.37 6.70
CA ALA A 4 21.63 9.75 6.66
C ALA A 4 22.79 9.96 7.64
N LYS A 5 22.87 9.17 8.71
CA LYS A 5 23.99 9.19 9.66
C LYS A 5 25.28 8.64 9.04
N GLU A 6 25.18 7.75 8.04
CA GLU A 6 26.36 7.23 7.32
C GLU A 6 27.10 8.33 6.54
N VAL A 7 26.41 9.44 6.25
CA VAL A 7 26.97 10.64 5.62
C VAL A 7 26.95 11.86 6.56
N GLU A 8 26.88 11.62 7.87
CA GLU A 8 26.91 12.65 8.93
C GLU A 8 25.79 13.70 8.84
N VAL A 9 24.67 13.37 8.18
CA VAL A 9 23.50 14.25 8.09
C VAL A 9 22.47 13.84 9.13
N GLU A 10 22.10 14.79 9.98
CA GLU A 10 21.01 14.61 10.93
C GLU A 10 19.67 15.07 10.34
N LEU A 11 18.78 14.12 10.07
CA LEU A 11 17.43 14.39 9.57
C LEU A 11 16.47 14.67 10.75
N LYS A 12 16.03 15.92 10.90
CA LYS A 12 15.14 16.39 11.97
C LYS A 12 14.08 17.36 11.45
N GLY A 13 12.98 17.47 12.20
CA GLY A 13 11.89 18.43 11.96
C GLY A 13 10.66 17.80 11.32
N ASP A 14 9.51 18.44 11.53
CA ASP A 14 8.24 18.16 10.85
C ASP A 14 7.54 19.50 10.56
N PRO A 15 7.63 20.04 9.33
CA PRO A 15 8.28 19.44 8.15
C PRO A 15 9.81 19.46 8.23
N MET A 16 10.46 18.52 7.52
CA MET A 16 11.91 18.37 7.51
C MET A 16 12.53 19.21 6.38
N VAL A 17 13.43 20.14 6.72
CA VAL A 17 14.08 21.04 5.75
C VAL A 17 15.54 20.64 5.58
N LEU A 18 15.95 20.37 4.34
CA LEU A 18 17.31 20.00 3.98
C LEU A 18 18.19 21.25 3.77
N PRO A 19 19.53 21.15 3.87
CA PRO A 19 20.44 22.29 3.68
C PRO A 19 20.34 23.00 2.32
N ASN A 20 19.83 22.31 1.30
CA ASN A 20 19.58 22.86 -0.03
C ASN A 20 18.21 23.58 -0.17
N GLY A 21 17.46 23.70 0.93
CA GLY A 21 16.14 24.33 0.97
C GLY A 21 14.99 23.44 0.52
N ALA A 22 15.23 22.17 0.18
CA ALA A 22 14.16 21.22 -0.08
C ALA A 22 13.43 20.85 1.22
N THR A 23 12.10 20.78 1.17
CA THR A 23 11.26 20.44 2.33
C THR A 23 10.55 19.12 2.10
N LEU A 24 10.68 18.20 3.04
CA LEU A 24 9.96 16.94 3.08
C LEU A 24 8.77 17.08 4.05
N TYR A 25 7.57 16.84 3.53
CA TYR A 25 6.33 16.81 4.30
C TYR A 25 5.90 15.36 4.49
N PHE A 26 5.72 14.93 5.74
CA PHE A 26 5.18 13.62 6.06
C PHE A 26 3.68 13.76 6.30
N LEU A 27 2.89 13.20 5.41
CA LEU A 27 1.44 13.33 5.44
C LEU A 27 0.83 11.95 5.71
N GLY A 28 -0.10 11.88 6.65
CA GLY A 28 -0.89 10.67 6.85
C GLY A 28 -1.79 10.39 5.63
N THR A 29 -2.29 9.15 5.54
CA THR A 29 -3.17 8.67 4.46
C THR A 29 -4.63 9.17 4.59
N ASN A 30 -4.81 10.36 5.17
CA ASN A 30 -6.11 11.01 5.33
C ASN A 30 -6.26 12.13 4.29
N ALA A 31 -7.32 12.04 3.46
CA ALA A 31 -7.58 13.02 2.41
C ALA A 31 -7.81 14.45 2.93
N ARG A 32 -8.18 14.62 4.21
CA ARG A 32 -8.36 15.95 4.84
C ARG A 32 -7.03 16.64 5.12
N THR A 33 -5.99 15.89 5.44
CA THR A 33 -4.65 16.42 5.77
C THR A 33 -3.74 16.50 4.55
N ALA A 34 -4.00 15.71 3.51
CA ALA A 34 -3.22 15.66 2.28
C ALA A 34 -3.58 16.78 1.27
N GLN A 35 -3.68 18.03 1.74
CA GLN A 35 -4.07 19.20 0.94
C GLN A 35 -3.07 20.36 1.10
N SER A 36 -3.04 21.27 0.12
CA SER A 36 -2.37 22.59 0.16
C SER A 36 -0.88 22.66 -0.23
N TYR A 37 -0.14 21.56 -0.22
CA TYR A 37 1.29 21.59 -0.59
C TYR A 37 1.51 21.56 -2.10
N HIS A 38 2.73 21.90 -2.54
CA HIS A 38 3.14 21.76 -3.94
C HIS A 38 4.54 21.12 -4.01
N GLY A 39 4.69 20.05 -4.80
CA GLY A 39 5.95 19.32 -4.87
C GLY A 39 5.81 17.97 -5.56
N ASN A 40 6.90 17.20 -5.53
CA ASN A 40 6.84 15.79 -5.90
C ASN A 40 6.01 15.03 -4.86
N LEU A 41 5.13 14.16 -5.32
CA LEU A 41 4.31 13.29 -4.49
C LEU A 41 4.89 11.88 -4.52
N TYR A 42 5.15 11.32 -3.34
CA TYR A 42 5.49 9.92 -3.14
C TYR A 42 4.38 9.30 -2.30
N LEU A 43 3.75 8.24 -2.81
CA LEU A 43 2.70 7.52 -2.10
C LEU A 43 3.09 6.04 -2.04
N ASP A 44 3.45 5.61 -0.84
CA ASP A 44 3.79 4.24 -0.50
C ASP A 44 2.53 3.41 -0.23
N GLU A 45 2.67 2.10 -0.40
CA GLU A 45 1.67 1.08 -0.10
C GLU A 45 0.24 1.43 -0.57
N TYR A 46 0.12 2.03 -1.76
CA TYR A 46 -1.16 2.58 -2.20
C TYR A 46 -2.25 1.52 -2.47
N PHE A 47 -1.90 0.24 -2.59
CA PHE A 47 -2.84 -0.88 -2.61
C PHE A 47 -3.37 -1.30 -1.23
N TRP A 48 -2.87 -0.69 -0.16
CA TRP A 48 -3.29 -0.88 1.22
C TRP A 48 -3.98 0.34 1.81
N ILE A 49 -4.09 1.44 1.04
CA ILE A 49 -4.77 2.67 1.47
C ILE A 49 -6.29 2.53 1.30
N PRO A 50 -7.08 2.60 2.39
CA PRO A 50 -8.53 2.67 2.30
C PRO A 50 -8.97 3.93 1.53
N LYS A 51 -10.00 3.82 0.70
CA LYS A 51 -10.52 4.94 -0.11
C LYS A 51 -9.44 5.63 -0.95
N PHE A 52 -8.48 4.87 -1.48
CA PHE A 52 -7.37 5.36 -2.30
C PHE A 52 -7.77 6.40 -3.35
N GLN A 53 -8.90 6.20 -4.05
CA GLN A 53 -9.35 7.13 -5.09
C GLN A 53 -9.66 8.53 -4.54
N GLU A 54 -10.20 8.63 -3.33
CA GLU A 54 -10.46 9.91 -2.66
C GLU A 54 -9.14 10.61 -2.29
N LEU A 55 -8.23 9.87 -1.63
CA LEU A 55 -6.91 10.39 -1.27
C LEU A 55 -6.14 10.83 -2.51
N ARG A 56 -6.04 9.98 -3.54
CA ARG A 56 -5.34 10.28 -4.79
C ARG A 56 -5.89 11.53 -5.45
N LYS A 57 -7.22 11.67 -5.54
CA LYS A 57 -7.86 12.83 -6.17
C LYS A 57 -7.40 14.14 -5.53
N VAL A 58 -7.26 14.14 -4.21
CA VAL A 58 -6.84 15.31 -3.45
C VAL A 58 -5.31 15.49 -3.50
N ALA A 59 -4.55 14.44 -3.20
CA ALA A 59 -3.10 14.47 -3.10
C ALA A 59 -2.42 14.76 -4.46
N SER A 60 -2.98 14.23 -5.57
CA SER A 60 -2.48 14.52 -6.92
C SER A 60 -2.53 16.02 -7.25
N GLY A 61 -3.40 16.78 -6.57
CA GLY A 61 -3.46 18.24 -6.62
C GLY A 61 -2.13 18.93 -6.30
N MET A 62 -1.35 18.33 -5.39
CA MET A 62 -0.05 18.86 -4.95
C MET A 62 1.02 18.80 -6.07
N ALA A 63 0.83 17.93 -7.07
CA ALA A 63 1.79 17.69 -8.14
C ALA A 63 1.19 17.98 -9.54
N ILE A 64 0.27 18.94 -9.64
CA ILE A 64 -0.36 19.32 -10.93
C ILE A 64 0.63 20.00 -11.89
N HIS A 65 1.60 20.75 -11.38
CA HIS A 65 2.56 21.44 -12.24
C HIS A 65 3.45 20.44 -12.99
N LYS A 66 3.68 20.69 -14.29
CA LYS A 66 4.50 19.82 -15.18
C LYS A 66 5.87 19.41 -14.62
N LYS A 67 6.47 20.26 -13.78
CA LYS A 67 7.78 20.00 -13.16
C LYS A 67 7.76 18.98 -12.02
N TRP A 68 6.58 18.68 -11.49
CA TRP A 68 6.40 17.77 -10.36
C TRP A 68 6.01 16.37 -10.82
N ARG A 69 6.53 15.37 -10.11
CA ARG A 69 6.29 13.95 -10.36
C ARG A 69 5.36 13.38 -9.29
N GLN A 70 4.51 12.45 -9.70
CA GLN A 70 3.77 11.56 -8.80
C GLN A 70 4.39 10.17 -8.92
N THR A 71 4.84 9.61 -7.80
CA THR A 71 5.47 8.30 -7.72
C THR A 71 4.66 7.45 -6.76
N TYR A 72 4.12 6.35 -7.28
CA TYR A 72 3.31 5.39 -6.53
C TYR A 72 4.08 4.07 -6.49
N PHE A 73 4.25 3.50 -5.30
CA PHE A 73 4.88 2.19 -5.13
C PHE A 73 4.13 1.43 -4.05
N SER A 74 4.00 0.12 -4.21
CA SER A 74 3.20 -0.72 -3.32
C SER A 74 3.49 -2.18 -3.62
N THR A 75 3.25 -3.04 -2.64
CA THR A 75 2.97 -4.45 -2.90
C THR A 75 1.55 -4.62 -3.45
N PRO A 76 1.27 -5.58 -4.34
CA PRO A 76 -0.07 -5.81 -4.87
C PRO A 76 -0.98 -6.44 -3.82
N SER A 77 -2.25 -6.02 -3.82
CA SER A 77 -3.30 -6.61 -2.97
C SER A 77 -4.27 -7.45 -3.81
N SER A 78 -5.52 -7.03 -3.93
CA SER A 78 -6.57 -7.72 -4.69
C SER A 78 -6.93 -6.99 -5.98
N LEU A 79 -7.39 -7.75 -6.98
CA LEU A 79 -8.04 -7.22 -8.19
C LEU A 79 -9.27 -6.34 -7.90
N THR A 80 -9.96 -6.56 -6.78
CA THR A 80 -11.12 -5.76 -6.36
C THR A 80 -10.74 -4.50 -5.59
N HIS A 81 -9.46 -4.31 -5.26
CA HIS A 81 -9.01 -3.13 -4.53
C HIS A 81 -9.29 -1.84 -5.33
N SER A 82 -9.67 -0.77 -4.63
CA SER A 82 -10.05 0.50 -5.25
C SER A 82 -8.93 1.17 -6.08
N ALA A 83 -7.67 0.79 -5.84
CA ALA A 83 -6.52 1.25 -6.60
C ALA A 83 -6.28 0.47 -7.91
N TYR A 84 -6.80 -0.76 -8.05
CA TYR A 84 -6.55 -1.60 -9.20
C TYR A 84 -6.96 -0.96 -10.55
N PRO A 85 -8.08 -0.20 -10.64
CA PRO A 85 -8.40 0.54 -11.86
C PRO A 85 -7.36 1.61 -12.25
N PHE A 86 -6.66 2.20 -11.27
CA PHE A 86 -5.59 3.16 -11.55
C PHE A 86 -4.34 2.46 -12.09
N TRP A 87 -3.96 1.34 -11.48
CA TRP A 87 -2.86 0.49 -11.95
C TRP A 87 -3.12 -0.06 -13.35
N SER A 88 -4.27 -0.69 -13.58
CA SER A 88 -4.58 -1.38 -14.84
C SER A 88 -4.89 -0.47 -16.03
N GLY A 89 -5.00 0.84 -15.83
CA GLY A 89 -5.44 1.77 -16.87
C GLY A 89 -6.96 1.80 -17.09
N ALA A 90 -7.74 0.97 -16.39
CA ALA A 90 -9.21 1.02 -16.46
C ALA A 90 -9.77 2.40 -16.04
N LEU A 91 -9.10 3.10 -15.11
CA LEU A 91 -9.44 4.47 -14.71
C LEU A 91 -9.15 5.48 -15.81
N PHE A 92 -8.07 5.28 -16.58
CA PHE A 92 -7.83 6.05 -17.81
C PHE A 92 -8.92 5.77 -18.85
N ASN A 93 -9.31 4.51 -19.07
CA ASN A 93 -10.33 4.20 -20.07
C ASN A 93 -11.75 4.67 -19.72
N ARG A 94 -11.99 5.00 -18.44
CA ARG A 94 -13.29 5.46 -17.95
C ARG A 94 -13.72 6.75 -18.65
N GLY A 95 -14.90 6.71 -19.28
CA GLY A 95 -15.49 7.86 -19.97
C GLY A 95 -14.89 8.18 -21.35
N ARG A 96 -13.89 7.41 -21.81
CA ARG A 96 -13.30 7.56 -23.15
C ARG A 96 -14.04 6.73 -24.19
N ASN A 97 -14.04 7.22 -25.43
CA ASN A 97 -14.57 6.48 -26.57
C ASN A 97 -13.73 5.23 -26.85
N LYS A 98 -14.30 4.22 -27.51
CA LYS A 98 -13.60 2.97 -27.83
C LYS A 98 -12.27 3.19 -28.56
N ALA A 99 -12.20 4.20 -29.44
CA ALA A 99 -11.00 4.54 -30.19
C ALA A 99 -9.87 5.15 -29.34
N ASP A 100 -10.20 5.75 -28.20
CA ASP A 100 -9.26 6.43 -27.31
C ASP A 100 -8.88 5.57 -26.08
N LYS A 101 -9.46 4.37 -25.98
CA LYS A 101 -9.11 3.42 -24.93
C LYS A 101 -7.80 2.73 -25.27
N VAL A 102 -7.00 2.50 -24.24
CA VAL A 102 -5.72 1.78 -24.35
C VAL A 102 -5.85 0.44 -23.67
N ASP A 103 -5.19 -0.57 -24.23
CA ASP A 103 -4.97 -1.84 -23.56
C ASP A 103 -3.53 -1.86 -23.06
N ILE A 104 -3.33 -2.19 -21.79
CA ILE A 104 -2.01 -2.17 -21.16
C ILE A 104 -1.69 -3.59 -20.75
N ASP A 105 -0.65 -4.16 -21.35
CA ASP A 105 -0.11 -5.45 -20.93
C ASP A 105 0.58 -5.28 -19.57
N LEU A 106 -0.06 -5.81 -18.52
CA LEU A 106 0.42 -5.77 -17.14
C LEU A 106 1.27 -6.99 -16.76
N SER A 107 1.63 -7.84 -17.73
CA SER A 107 2.49 -8.99 -17.46
C SER A 107 3.84 -8.56 -16.90
N HIS A 108 4.38 -9.38 -16.00
CA HIS A 108 5.74 -9.20 -15.48
C HIS A 108 6.77 -9.08 -16.60
N SER A 109 6.69 -9.93 -17.63
CA SER A 109 7.60 -9.87 -18.78
C SER A 109 7.63 -8.52 -19.50
N ASN A 110 6.50 -7.83 -19.56
CA ASN A 110 6.40 -6.53 -20.21
C ASN A 110 6.84 -5.38 -19.27
N LEU A 111 6.57 -5.51 -17.97
CA LEU A 111 6.77 -4.43 -17.00
C LEU A 111 8.04 -4.55 -16.14
N ALA A 112 8.74 -5.69 -16.12
CA ALA A 112 10.01 -5.87 -15.42
C ALA A 112 11.10 -4.84 -15.80
N PRO A 113 11.34 -4.52 -17.09
CA PRO A 113 12.32 -3.49 -17.46
C PRO A 113 11.85 -2.07 -17.13
N GLY A 114 10.57 -1.91 -16.79
CA GLY A 114 9.91 -0.62 -16.64
C GLY A 114 9.52 0.01 -17.98
N LEU A 115 8.29 0.51 -18.08
CA LEU A 115 7.71 0.94 -19.34
C LEU A 115 6.83 2.18 -19.17
N LEU A 116 7.02 3.18 -20.03
CA LEU A 116 6.05 4.26 -20.22
C LEU A 116 4.87 3.73 -21.05
N CYS A 117 3.75 3.48 -20.37
CA CYS A 117 2.55 2.89 -20.97
C CYS A 117 1.74 3.92 -21.77
N ALA A 118 0.80 3.43 -22.58
CA ALA A 118 -0.02 4.24 -23.49
C ALA A 118 -0.96 5.25 -22.78
N ASP A 119 -1.22 5.06 -21.48
CA ASP A 119 -1.96 6.02 -20.65
C ASP A 119 -1.07 7.14 -20.06
N GLY A 120 0.21 7.17 -20.41
CA GLY A 120 1.19 8.17 -19.97
C GLY A 120 1.81 7.89 -18.60
N GLN A 121 1.50 6.75 -17.98
CA GLN A 121 2.12 6.35 -16.72
C GLN A 121 3.30 5.41 -16.95
N TYR A 122 4.41 5.67 -16.26
CA TYR A 122 5.51 4.71 -16.17
C TYR A 122 5.17 3.65 -15.13
N ARG A 123 5.27 2.37 -15.51
CA ARG A 123 5.02 1.22 -14.64
C ARG A 123 6.23 0.31 -14.61
N GLN A 124 6.47 -0.30 -13.46
CA GLN A 124 7.49 -1.32 -13.30
C GLN A 124 7.02 -2.34 -12.27
N ILE A 125 7.28 -3.62 -12.52
CA ILE A 125 7.15 -4.70 -11.53
C ILE A 125 8.55 -5.17 -11.18
N VAL A 126 8.85 -5.31 -9.89
CA VAL A 126 10.13 -5.81 -9.41
C VAL A 126 9.84 -6.91 -8.39
N THR A 127 10.12 -8.15 -8.76
CA THR A 127 9.96 -9.32 -7.91
C THR A 127 11.22 -9.58 -7.08
N VAL A 128 11.13 -10.45 -6.07
CA VAL A 128 12.32 -10.89 -5.33
C VAL A 128 13.35 -11.55 -6.26
N GLU A 129 12.88 -12.30 -7.27
CA GLU A 129 13.74 -12.98 -8.23
C GLU A 129 14.44 -12.00 -9.17
N ASP A 130 13.77 -10.90 -9.55
CA ASP A 130 14.41 -9.81 -10.30
C ASP A 130 15.47 -9.12 -9.47
N ALA A 131 15.19 -8.87 -8.18
CA ALA A 131 16.15 -8.24 -7.28
C ALA A 131 17.41 -9.11 -7.14
N VAL A 132 17.25 -10.42 -6.92
CA VAL A 132 18.38 -11.38 -6.85
C VAL A 132 19.14 -11.42 -8.17
N ARG A 133 18.43 -11.50 -9.30
CA ARG A 133 19.03 -11.46 -10.64
C ARG A 133 19.78 -10.15 -10.92
N GLY A 134 19.31 -9.05 -10.35
CA GLY A 134 19.95 -7.73 -10.38
C GLY A 134 21.15 -7.58 -9.45
N GLY A 135 21.50 -8.62 -8.68
CA GLY A 135 22.66 -8.65 -7.80
C GLY A 135 22.36 -8.45 -6.31
N CYS A 136 21.09 -8.38 -5.91
CA CYS A 136 20.73 -8.37 -4.49
C CYS A 136 21.04 -9.75 -3.88
N ASN A 137 21.99 -9.78 -2.95
CA ASN A 137 22.46 -11.01 -2.29
C ASN A 137 21.92 -11.18 -0.86
N LEU A 138 20.86 -10.44 -0.51
CA LEU A 138 20.24 -10.47 0.82
C LEU A 138 19.20 -11.59 0.98
N PHE A 139 18.74 -12.19 -0.12
CA PHE A 139 17.64 -13.15 -0.14
C PHE A 139 18.12 -14.57 -0.45
N ASP A 140 17.64 -15.54 0.32
CA ASP A 140 17.76 -16.98 0.02
C ASP A 140 16.46 -17.47 -0.61
N LEU A 141 16.41 -17.58 -1.94
CA LEU A 141 15.21 -17.97 -2.67
C LEU A 141 14.76 -19.40 -2.35
N ASP A 142 15.69 -20.30 -2.02
CA ASP A 142 15.35 -21.69 -1.72
C ASP A 142 14.69 -21.77 -0.34
N GLN A 143 15.19 -21.01 0.63
CA GLN A 143 14.54 -20.87 1.94
C GLN A 143 13.14 -20.24 1.81
N LEU A 144 13.00 -19.16 1.04
CA LEU A 144 11.72 -18.48 0.85
C LEU A 144 10.66 -19.41 0.22
N ARG A 145 11.05 -20.27 -0.73
CA ARG A 145 10.15 -21.26 -1.34
C ARG A 145 9.73 -22.39 -0.39
N MET A 146 10.48 -22.64 0.68
CA MET A 146 10.10 -23.59 1.73
C MET A 146 9.20 -22.94 2.79
N GLU A 147 9.38 -21.65 3.03
CA GLU A 147 8.67 -20.89 4.06
C GLU A 147 7.24 -20.51 3.64
N TYR A 148 7.08 -20.06 2.40
CA TYR A 148 5.78 -19.63 1.86
C TYR A 148 5.09 -20.75 1.10
N SER A 149 3.77 -20.82 1.22
CA SER A 149 2.97 -21.61 0.27
C SER A 149 3.13 -21.06 -1.15
N PRO A 150 2.86 -21.86 -2.20
CA PRO A 150 2.96 -21.39 -3.58
C PRO A 150 2.18 -20.09 -3.85
N ASP A 151 0.97 -19.97 -3.31
CA ASP A 151 0.11 -18.81 -3.51
C ASP A 151 0.64 -17.57 -2.78
N GLU A 152 1.15 -17.73 -1.56
CA GLU A 152 1.80 -16.64 -0.80
C GLU A 152 3.08 -16.18 -1.48
N TYR A 153 3.89 -17.11 -2.01
CA TYR A 153 5.09 -16.77 -2.75
C TYR A 153 4.76 -15.94 -3.99
N GLN A 154 3.72 -16.32 -4.74
CA GLN A 154 3.30 -15.56 -5.91
C GLN A 154 2.81 -14.15 -5.55
N ASN A 155 1.95 -14.03 -4.54
CA ASN A 155 1.41 -12.73 -4.16
C ASN A 155 2.47 -11.81 -3.52
N LEU A 156 3.16 -12.29 -2.49
CA LEU A 156 4.06 -11.49 -1.68
C LEU A 156 5.39 -11.20 -2.37
N LEU A 157 5.91 -12.16 -3.15
CA LEU A 157 7.28 -12.10 -3.68
C LEU A 157 7.35 -11.97 -5.20
N MET A 158 6.33 -12.43 -5.93
CA MET A 158 6.25 -12.33 -7.40
C MET A 158 5.28 -11.26 -7.90
N CYS A 159 4.70 -10.49 -6.98
CA CYS A 159 3.80 -9.38 -7.26
C CYS A 159 2.53 -9.78 -8.04
N GLU A 160 2.02 -10.99 -7.83
CA GLU A 160 0.74 -11.38 -8.40
C GLU A 160 -0.42 -10.82 -7.57
N PHE A 161 -1.45 -10.29 -8.24
CA PHE A 161 -2.67 -9.86 -7.56
C PHE A 161 -3.50 -11.06 -7.15
N VAL A 162 -4.05 -11.02 -5.93
CA VAL A 162 -5.00 -12.04 -5.48
C VAL A 162 -6.34 -11.82 -6.18
N ASP A 163 -6.92 -12.88 -6.70
CA ASP A 163 -8.33 -12.93 -7.07
C ASP A 163 -9.16 -13.30 -5.84
N ASP A 164 -9.75 -12.31 -5.18
CA ASP A 164 -10.56 -12.51 -3.98
C ASP A 164 -12.01 -12.92 -4.27
N LEU A 165 -12.34 -13.31 -5.52
CA LEU A 165 -13.66 -13.85 -5.86
C LEU A 165 -14.01 -15.13 -5.07
N ALA A 166 -13.01 -15.84 -4.53
CA ALA A 166 -13.20 -17.00 -3.66
C ALA A 166 -13.32 -16.67 -2.16
N SER A 167 -13.06 -15.43 -1.75
CA SER A 167 -13.13 -15.01 -0.35
C SER A 167 -14.59 -14.92 0.13
N VAL A 168 -14.84 -15.33 1.38
CA VAL A 168 -16.18 -15.21 2.01
C VAL A 168 -16.62 -13.75 2.12
N PHE A 169 -15.67 -12.85 2.38
CA PHE A 169 -15.88 -11.40 2.40
C PHE A 169 -14.92 -10.74 1.40
N PRO A 170 -15.43 -9.96 0.43
CA PRO A 170 -14.58 -9.19 -0.48
C PRO A 170 -13.72 -8.17 0.28
N LEU A 171 -12.50 -7.92 -0.20
CA LEU A 171 -11.60 -6.95 0.45
C LEU A 171 -12.23 -5.55 0.57
N SER A 172 -13.01 -5.14 -0.44
CA SER A 172 -13.70 -3.85 -0.43
C SER A 172 -14.71 -3.71 0.71
N GLU A 173 -15.37 -4.80 1.12
CA GLU A 173 -16.31 -4.77 2.25
C GLU A 173 -15.55 -4.67 3.58
N LEU A 174 -14.47 -5.44 3.73
CA LEU A 174 -13.60 -5.36 4.91
C LEU A 174 -13.00 -3.96 5.09
N GLN A 175 -12.52 -3.35 3.99
CA GLN A 175 -11.97 -1.99 4.01
C GLN A 175 -13.02 -0.93 4.37
N ALA A 176 -14.30 -1.14 4.04
CA ALA A 176 -15.36 -0.23 4.44
C ALA A 176 -15.64 -0.26 5.96
N CYS A 177 -15.30 -1.37 6.63
CA CYS A 177 -15.39 -1.51 8.07
C CYS A 177 -14.16 -0.97 8.83
N MET A 178 -13.05 -0.70 8.13
CA MET A 178 -11.86 -0.13 8.76
C MET A 178 -12.10 1.33 9.16
N VAL A 179 -11.83 1.66 10.42
CA VAL A 179 -11.94 3.00 10.97
C VAL A 179 -10.76 3.31 11.89
N ASP A 180 -10.37 4.58 11.98
CA ASP A 180 -9.48 5.03 13.04
C ASP A 180 -10.27 5.02 14.35
N SER A 181 -9.99 4.03 15.21
CA SER A 181 -10.72 3.87 16.46
C SER A 181 -10.47 5.00 17.45
N TRP A 182 -9.38 5.76 17.33
CA TRP A 182 -9.09 6.89 18.22
C TRP A 182 -9.90 8.13 17.84
N GLU A 183 -10.19 8.31 16.55
CA GLU A 183 -10.99 9.43 16.06
C GLU A 183 -12.50 9.13 16.02
N VAL A 184 -12.88 7.91 15.61
CA VAL A 184 -14.27 7.58 15.27
C VAL A 184 -15.05 7.04 16.47
N TRP A 185 -14.41 6.25 17.34
CA TRP A 185 -15.12 5.61 18.46
C TRP A 185 -15.17 6.57 19.65
N THR A 186 -16.33 7.20 19.82
CA THR A 186 -16.55 8.18 20.91
C THR A 186 -16.75 7.55 22.28
N ASP A 187 -16.97 6.23 22.33
CA ASP A 187 -17.23 5.46 23.54
C ASP A 187 -16.06 4.56 23.95
N PHE A 188 -14.93 4.64 23.25
CA PHE A 188 -13.71 3.93 23.55
C PHE A 188 -12.63 4.86 24.10
N HIS A 189 -12.13 4.57 25.30
CA HIS A 189 -11.08 5.33 25.96
C HIS A 189 -9.84 4.46 26.17
N ALA A 190 -8.98 4.38 25.14
CA ALA A 190 -7.84 3.45 25.08
C ALA A 190 -6.92 3.44 26.32
N LEU A 191 -6.74 4.59 26.99
CA LEU A 191 -5.84 4.74 28.13
C LEU A 191 -6.52 4.59 29.50
N ALA A 192 -7.84 4.38 29.55
CA ALA A 192 -8.55 4.18 30.80
C ALA A 192 -8.36 2.73 31.30
N LEU A 193 -8.37 2.53 32.63
CA LEU A 193 -8.35 1.20 33.25
C LEU A 193 -9.50 0.30 32.74
N ARG A 194 -10.60 0.92 32.33
CA ARG A 194 -11.76 0.28 31.69
C ARG A 194 -12.10 1.06 30.41
N PRO A 195 -11.61 0.64 29.23
CA PRO A 195 -11.77 1.41 28.00
C PRO A 195 -13.23 1.69 27.59
N PHE A 196 -14.17 0.83 27.97
CA PHE A 196 -15.61 1.02 27.78
C PHE A 196 -16.38 1.28 29.09
N GLY A 197 -15.68 1.58 30.18
CA GLY A 197 -16.28 1.79 31.50
C GLY A 197 -16.97 0.54 32.05
N TRP A 198 -18.29 0.63 32.25
CA TRP A 198 -19.14 -0.45 32.78
C TRP A 198 -20.10 -1.02 31.72
N ARG A 199 -19.88 -0.70 30.44
CA ARG A 199 -20.69 -1.25 29.35
C ARG A 199 -20.40 -2.74 29.16
N GLU A 200 -21.41 -3.46 28.70
CA GLU A 200 -21.26 -4.86 28.29
C GLU A 200 -20.38 -4.95 27.05
N VAL A 201 -19.48 -5.94 27.02
CA VAL A 201 -18.57 -6.19 25.90
C VAL A 201 -18.58 -7.66 25.55
N TRP A 202 -18.39 -7.97 24.26
CA TRP A 202 -18.21 -9.32 23.76
C TRP A 202 -16.73 -9.60 23.60
N ILE A 203 -16.28 -10.78 24.04
CA ILE A 203 -14.90 -11.24 23.90
C ILE A 203 -14.94 -12.58 23.15
N GLY A 204 -14.24 -12.64 22.03
CA GLY A 204 -13.96 -13.89 21.32
C GLY A 204 -12.59 -14.43 21.74
N TYR A 205 -12.51 -15.74 21.92
CA TYR A 205 -11.26 -16.45 22.18
C TYR A 205 -11.19 -17.66 21.25
N ASP A 206 -10.12 -17.76 20.46
CA ASP A 206 -9.89 -18.87 19.54
C ASP A 206 -8.70 -19.72 20.05
N PRO A 207 -8.95 -20.80 20.81
CA PRO A 207 -7.89 -21.62 21.39
C PRO A 207 -7.10 -22.34 20.29
N ALA A 208 -5.77 -22.25 20.35
CA ALA A 208 -4.90 -22.93 19.40
C ALA A 208 -4.90 -24.44 19.65
N LYS A 209 -5.60 -25.21 18.79
CA LYS A 209 -5.56 -26.69 18.85
C LYS A 209 -4.31 -27.23 18.15
N GLY A 210 -3.56 -28.10 18.82
CA GLY A 210 -2.61 -29.02 18.16
C GLY A 210 -1.11 -28.79 18.39
N THR A 211 -0.70 -27.86 19.24
CA THR A 211 0.70 -27.80 19.71
C THR A 211 0.84 -28.49 21.06
N GLN A 212 1.98 -29.13 21.36
CA GLN A 212 2.23 -29.81 22.65
C GLN A 212 2.14 -28.86 23.87
N ASN A 213 2.09 -27.54 23.63
CA ASN A 213 1.88 -26.49 24.63
C ASN A 213 0.64 -25.62 24.31
N GLY A 214 -0.35 -26.16 23.59
CA GLY A 214 -1.61 -25.47 23.33
C GLY A 214 -2.32 -25.12 24.63
N ASP A 215 -3.01 -23.99 24.65
CA ASP A 215 -3.79 -23.59 25.83
C ASP A 215 -4.88 -24.62 26.14
N SER A 216 -5.26 -24.72 27.41
CA SER A 216 -6.21 -25.72 27.89
C SER A 216 -7.68 -25.33 27.66
N ALA A 217 -7.97 -24.33 26.83
CA ALA A 217 -9.30 -23.76 26.66
C ALA A 217 -10.03 -24.26 25.40
N GLY A 218 -9.47 -25.23 24.67
CA GLY A 218 -10.04 -25.86 23.46
C GLY A 218 -10.69 -27.22 23.64
#